data_AF-A0A2E6ILE5-F1
#
_entry.id   AF-A0A2E6ILE5-F1
#
_cell.length_a   1.000
_cell.length_b   1.000
_cell.length_c   1.000
_cell.angle_alpha   90.00
_cell.angle_beta   90.00
_cell.angle_gamma   90.00
#
_symmetry.space_group_name_H-M   'P 1'
#
loop_
_entity.id
_entity.type
_entity.pdbx_description
1 polymer ?
#
loop_
_entity_poly.entity_id
_entity_poly.type
_entity_poly.pdbx_seq_one_letter_code
_entity_poly.pdbx_strand_id
1 'polypeptide(L)'
;MRVVIFISMTIFLTGCGSRKKNIKISKTREEISQVELQNAKTNQTLIFSNTTEYIEFFKAKAINEMRLFGIPASITLAQGILESGSGRGRLARQANNHFGIKCHDWTGPRIFHDDDTEQECFRKYDNPNQSYRDHSLFLANRRRYENLFKHNSNDYKSWARGLKKAGYATDPKYAHKLIALIERYELYRYDTKNKTDKTQFEFDEITYTVIKGDTLYSISKRFNTSVEAIKSVNKLSSNELEIGQKLKIVK
;
A
#
# COMPACT_ATOMS: atom_id res chain seq x y z
N MET A 1 -49.45 -51.82 -43.34
CA MET A 1 -48.13 -52.34 -42.89
C MET A 1 -47.07 -51.36 -43.40
N ARG A 2 -46.25 -50.79 -42.48
CA ARG A 2 -44.89 -50.20 -42.64
C ARG A 2 -44.62 -49.32 -43.89
N VAL A 3 -44.50 -47.99 -43.74
CA VAL A 3 -43.23 -47.19 -43.62
C VAL A 3 -42.28 -47.48 -44.79
N VAL A 4 -41.91 -46.52 -45.66
CA VAL A 4 -40.74 -45.62 -45.50
C VAL A 4 -40.95 -44.30 -46.26
N ILE A 5 -40.82 -43.16 -45.57
CA ILE A 5 -40.64 -41.83 -46.17
C ILE A 5 -39.15 -41.49 -46.10
N PHE A 6 -38.50 -41.33 -47.25
CA PHE A 6 -37.13 -40.80 -47.34
C PHE A 6 -37.19 -39.27 -47.23
N ILE A 7 -36.81 -38.73 -46.06
CA ILE A 7 -36.57 -37.30 -45.88
C ILE A 7 -35.09 -37.04 -46.19
N SER A 8 -34.83 -36.46 -47.37
CA SER A 8 -33.53 -35.90 -47.72
C SER A 8 -33.29 -34.63 -46.91
N MET A 9 -32.40 -34.72 -45.92
CA MET A 9 -32.01 -33.60 -45.06
C MET A 9 -30.91 -32.79 -45.76
N THR A 10 -31.29 -31.67 -46.40
CA THR A 10 -30.34 -30.67 -46.88
C THR A 10 -29.87 -29.81 -45.71
N ILE A 11 -28.61 -29.99 -45.33
CA ILE A 11 -27.93 -29.22 -44.29
C ILE A 11 -27.65 -27.81 -44.85
N PHE A 12 -28.39 -26.80 -44.40
CA PHE A 12 -27.96 -25.41 -44.51
C PHE A 12 -26.95 -25.12 -43.40
N LEU A 13 -25.66 -25.10 -43.75
CA LEU A 13 -24.63 -24.51 -42.90
C LEU A 13 -24.79 -22.99 -42.93
N THR A 14 -25.47 -22.42 -41.94
CA THR A 14 -25.41 -20.98 -41.66
C THR A 14 -24.06 -20.67 -41.01
N GLY A 15 -23.09 -20.25 -41.83
CA GLY A 15 -21.84 -19.69 -41.34
C GLY A 15 -22.07 -18.33 -40.69
N CYS A 16 -22.05 -18.26 -39.36
CA CYS A 16 -21.88 -17.00 -38.64
C CYS A 16 -20.44 -16.51 -38.80
N GLY A 17 -20.19 -15.74 -39.86
CA GLY A 17 -18.97 -14.96 -40.00
C GLY A 17 -18.94 -13.82 -38.98
N SER A 18 -18.20 -14.00 -37.88
CA SER A 18 -17.89 -12.91 -36.95
C SER A 18 -17.04 -11.87 -37.67
N ARG A 19 -17.68 -10.74 -38.00
CA ARG A 19 -17.06 -9.55 -38.59
C ARG A 19 -16.03 -9.00 -37.61
N LYS A 20 -14.74 -9.28 -37.81
CA LYS A 20 -13.65 -8.61 -37.08
C LYS A 20 -13.71 -7.11 -37.41
N LYS A 21 -14.23 -6.30 -36.49
CA LYS A 21 -13.96 -4.85 -36.49
C LYS A 21 -12.48 -4.68 -36.13
N ASN A 22 -11.65 -4.42 -37.14
CA ASN A 22 -10.34 -3.81 -36.91
C ASN A 22 -10.57 -2.40 -36.34
N ILE A 23 -10.44 -2.25 -35.03
CA ILE A 23 -10.37 -0.94 -34.39
C ILE A 23 -9.01 -0.36 -34.79
N LYS A 24 -8.98 0.50 -35.82
CA LYS A 24 -7.85 1.41 -36.04
C LYS A 24 -7.85 2.39 -34.88
N ILE A 25 -7.01 2.14 -33.88
CA ILE A 25 -6.63 3.15 -32.90
C ILE A 25 -5.67 4.09 -33.63
N SER A 26 -6.19 5.11 -34.33
CA SER A 26 -5.37 6.26 -34.72
C SER A 26 -5.49 7.27 -33.59
N LYS A 27 -4.75 7.06 -32.50
CA LYS A 27 -4.52 8.15 -31.54
C LYS A 27 -3.83 9.28 -32.28
N THR A 28 -4.37 10.49 -32.18
CA THR A 28 -3.77 11.69 -32.76
C THR A 28 -2.41 11.93 -32.12
N ARG A 29 -1.50 12.59 -32.86
CA ARG A 29 -0.14 12.89 -32.40
C ARG A 29 -0.12 13.68 -31.08
N GLU A 30 -1.17 14.45 -30.82
CA GLU A 30 -1.40 15.12 -29.54
C GLU A 30 -1.79 14.15 -28.43
N GLU A 31 -2.66 13.17 -28.65
CA GLU A 31 -2.98 12.13 -27.65
C GLU A 31 -1.77 11.24 -27.34
N ILE A 32 -0.94 10.93 -28.33
CA ILE A 32 0.31 10.17 -28.12
C ILE A 32 1.29 10.99 -27.28
N SER A 33 1.45 12.29 -27.59
CA SER A 33 2.26 13.22 -26.82
C SER A 33 1.79 13.37 -25.37
N GLN A 34 0.48 13.49 -25.14
CA GLN A 34 -0.10 13.59 -23.79
C GLN A 34 0.08 12.29 -23.00
N VAL A 35 -0.08 11.13 -23.65
CA VAL A 35 0.18 9.82 -23.02
C VAL A 35 1.67 9.63 -22.71
N GLU A 36 2.58 10.10 -23.56
CA GLU A 36 4.02 10.08 -23.34
C GLU A 36 4.47 11.05 -22.23
N LEU A 37 3.91 12.26 -22.17
CA LEU A 37 4.11 13.23 -21.08
C LEU A 37 3.57 12.73 -19.74
N GLN A 38 2.43 12.03 -19.75
CA GLN A 38 1.85 11.40 -18.56
C GLN A 38 2.68 10.20 -18.08
N ASN A 39 3.21 9.39 -19.01
CA ASN A 39 4.08 8.25 -18.72
C ASN A 39 5.50 8.69 -18.28
N ALA A 40 5.97 9.85 -18.74
CA ALA A 40 7.22 10.45 -18.26
C ALA A 40 7.12 10.96 -16.81
N LYS A 41 5.94 11.45 -16.38
CA LYS A 41 5.68 11.84 -14.98
C LYS A 41 5.63 10.66 -14.01
N THR A 42 5.35 9.43 -14.47
CA THR A 42 5.18 8.26 -13.60
C THR A 42 6.50 7.60 -13.19
N ASN A 43 7.62 7.96 -13.82
CA ASN A 43 8.97 7.48 -13.48
C ASN A 43 9.79 8.48 -12.65
N GLN A 44 9.17 9.56 -12.17
CA GLN A 44 9.88 10.55 -11.36
C GLN A 44 10.00 10.04 -9.92
N THR A 45 11.23 9.99 -9.42
CA THR A 45 11.52 9.68 -8.01
C THR A 45 10.73 10.66 -7.13
N LEU A 46 9.90 10.16 -6.21
CA LEU A 46 9.19 10.99 -5.23
C LEU A 46 10.23 11.75 -4.37
N ILE A 47 10.27 13.07 -4.53
CA ILE A 47 11.17 13.96 -3.78
C ILE A 47 10.32 14.95 -3.01
N PHE A 48 10.56 15.04 -1.70
CA PHE A 48 9.89 15.99 -0.80
C PHE A 48 10.84 17.13 -0.47
N SER A 49 10.43 18.36 -0.80
CA SER A 49 11.26 19.56 -0.61
C SER A 49 11.42 19.90 0.87
N ASN A 50 10.40 19.59 1.67
CA ASN A 50 10.38 19.84 3.12
C ASN A 50 9.56 18.77 3.86
N THR A 51 9.55 18.83 5.19
CA THR A 51 8.82 17.87 6.03
C THR A 51 7.31 18.00 5.93
N THR A 52 6.78 19.20 5.68
CA THR A 52 5.33 19.41 5.55
C THR A 52 4.77 18.71 4.33
N GLU A 53 5.48 18.76 3.18
CA GLU A 53 5.11 18.01 1.97
C GLU A 53 5.11 16.50 2.22
N TYR A 54 6.10 16.00 2.95
CA TYR A 54 6.17 14.59 3.35
C TYR A 54 4.96 14.18 4.21
N ILE A 55 4.61 15.02 5.20
CA ILE A 55 3.44 14.79 6.05
C ILE A 55 2.17 14.80 5.22
N GLU A 56 2.00 15.78 4.33
CA GLU A 56 0.81 15.92 3.50
C GLU A 56 0.59 14.67 2.63
N PHE A 57 1.67 14.16 2.04
CA PHE A 57 1.61 12.95 1.22
C PHE A 57 1.25 11.70 2.02
N PHE A 58 1.84 11.52 3.21
CA PHE A 58 1.68 10.29 3.98
C PHE A 58 0.61 10.33 5.08
N LYS A 59 -0.01 11.48 5.40
CA LYS A 59 -0.98 11.59 6.51
C LYS A 59 -2.15 10.64 6.33
N ALA A 60 -2.71 10.55 5.12
CA ALA A 60 -3.83 9.66 4.83
C ALA A 60 -3.42 8.20 4.97
N LYS A 61 -2.23 7.84 4.48
CA LYS A 61 -1.66 6.50 4.65
C LYS A 61 -1.49 6.16 6.13
N ALA A 62 -0.87 7.04 6.93
CA ALA A 62 -0.65 6.83 8.35
C ALA A 62 -1.96 6.69 9.15
N ILE A 63 -2.98 7.51 8.83
CA ILE A 63 -4.33 7.38 9.43
C ILE A 63 -4.95 6.02 9.08
N ASN A 64 -4.80 5.56 7.84
CA ASN A 64 -5.30 4.25 7.43
C ASN A 64 -4.57 3.12 8.17
N GLU A 65 -3.23 3.18 8.23
CA GLU A 65 -2.44 2.21 9.00
C GLU A 65 -2.83 2.20 10.50
N MET A 66 -3.11 3.37 11.08
CA MET A 66 -3.65 3.46 12.45
C MET A 66 -4.99 2.76 12.61
N ARG A 67 -5.93 2.94 11.66
CA ARG A 67 -7.25 2.29 11.71
C ARG A 67 -7.14 0.77 11.64
N LEU A 68 -6.18 0.27 10.86
CA LEU A 68 -6.01 -1.16 10.61
C LEU A 68 -5.19 -1.88 11.68
N PHE A 69 -4.14 -1.25 12.19
CA PHE A 69 -3.18 -1.89 13.09
C PHE A 69 -3.18 -1.29 14.51
N GLY A 70 -3.86 -0.17 14.74
CA GLY A 70 -3.93 0.47 16.06
C GLY A 70 -2.68 1.28 16.45
N ILE A 71 -1.71 1.45 15.54
CA ILE A 71 -0.50 2.27 15.74
C ILE A 71 -0.88 3.74 15.54
N PRO A 72 -0.61 4.66 16.48
CA PRO A 72 -0.93 6.08 16.29
C PRO A 72 -0.39 6.60 14.95
N ALA A 73 -1.22 7.35 14.21
CA ALA A 73 -0.82 7.95 12.95
C ALA A 73 0.36 8.91 13.16
N SER A 74 0.36 9.63 14.29
CA SER A 74 1.43 10.52 14.73
C SER A 74 2.77 9.79 14.89
N ILE A 75 2.76 8.60 15.49
CA ILE A 75 3.95 7.75 15.65
C ILE A 75 4.48 7.30 14.29
N THR A 76 3.58 6.80 13.43
CA THR A 76 3.95 6.34 12.09
C THR A 76 4.58 7.47 11.26
N LEU A 77 3.99 8.67 11.29
CA LEU A 77 4.54 9.84 10.59
C LEU A 77 5.87 10.30 11.20
N ALA A 78 5.98 10.36 12.53
CA ALA A 78 7.20 10.80 13.18
C ALA A 78 8.38 9.85 12.93
N GLN A 79 8.15 8.54 12.97
CA GLN A 79 9.15 7.55 12.57
C GLN A 79 9.51 7.72 11.09
N GLY A 80 8.52 7.82 10.20
CA GLY A 80 8.76 8.06 8.79
C GLY A 80 9.63 9.30 8.55
N ILE A 81 9.34 10.43 9.21
CA ILE A 81 10.14 11.65 9.13
C ILE A 81 11.58 11.42 9.62
N LEU A 82 11.73 10.81 10.79
CA LEU A 82 13.03 10.63 11.43
C LEU A 82 13.93 9.66 10.65
N GLU A 83 13.42 8.47 10.33
CA GLU A 83 14.19 7.39 9.70
C GLU A 83 14.54 7.69 8.24
N SER A 84 13.65 8.40 7.52
CA SER A 84 13.87 8.72 6.11
C SER A 84 14.46 10.11 5.87
N GLY A 85 14.64 10.92 6.91
CA GLY A 85 14.96 12.34 6.77
C GLY A 85 13.90 13.06 5.92
N SER A 86 12.62 12.83 6.22
CA SER A 86 11.46 13.27 5.41
C SER A 86 11.58 12.87 3.93
N GLY A 87 11.95 11.62 3.67
CA GLY A 87 12.04 11.00 2.35
C GLY A 87 13.32 11.30 1.56
N ARG A 88 14.24 12.11 2.11
CA ARG A 88 15.49 12.49 1.41
C ARG A 88 16.63 11.49 1.61
N GLY A 89 16.52 10.60 2.59
CA GLY A 89 17.50 9.56 2.87
C GLY A 89 17.69 8.60 1.69
N ARG A 90 18.88 7.99 1.59
CA ARG A 90 19.22 7.08 0.49
C ARG A 90 18.26 5.89 0.40
N LEU A 91 17.95 5.26 1.53
CA LEU A 91 17.03 4.12 1.59
C LEU A 91 15.62 4.49 1.11
N ALA A 92 15.12 5.68 1.47
CA ALA A 92 13.84 6.16 1.00
C ALA A 92 13.87 6.43 -0.52
N ARG A 93 14.86 7.16 -1.02
CA ARG A 93 14.94 7.53 -2.45
C ARG A 93 15.18 6.36 -3.39
N GLN A 94 16.04 5.40 -3.01
CA GLN A 94 16.49 4.33 -3.90
C GLN A 94 15.77 3.01 -3.69
N ALA A 95 15.18 2.82 -2.51
CA ALA A 95 14.53 1.57 -2.13
C ALA A 95 13.11 1.75 -1.60
N ASN A 96 12.57 2.97 -1.60
CA ASN A 96 11.26 3.29 -1.02
C ASN A 96 11.14 2.83 0.44
N ASN A 97 12.25 2.67 1.16
CA ASN A 97 12.26 2.19 2.54
C ASN A 97 12.35 3.38 3.50
N HIS A 98 11.18 3.80 4.00
CA HIS A 98 11.05 5.01 4.82
C HIS A 98 11.30 4.77 6.32
N PHE A 99 11.49 3.52 6.74
CA PHE A 99 11.55 3.14 8.16
C PHE A 99 12.82 2.36 8.51
N GLY A 100 13.76 2.22 7.58
CA GLY A 100 15.01 1.49 7.80
C GLY A 100 14.81 0.00 8.08
N ILE A 101 13.77 -0.64 7.55
CA ILE A 101 13.48 -2.05 7.87
C ILE A 101 14.51 -2.97 7.22
N LYS A 102 15.23 -3.72 8.06
CA LYS A 102 16.23 -4.72 7.68
C LYS A 102 15.58 -5.98 7.07
N CYS A 103 16.33 -6.74 6.27
CA CYS A 103 15.81 -7.89 5.55
C CYS A 103 15.22 -8.95 6.50
N HIS A 104 16.00 -9.47 7.47
CA HIS A 104 15.61 -10.68 8.23
C HIS A 104 15.12 -11.77 7.27
N ASP A 105 13.92 -12.34 7.48
CA ASP A 105 13.32 -13.38 6.63
C ASP A 105 12.74 -12.84 5.29
N TRP A 106 13.10 -11.62 4.89
CA TRP A 106 12.59 -10.99 3.67
C TRP A 106 13.15 -11.65 2.41
N THR A 107 12.25 -12.10 1.53
CA THR A 107 12.58 -12.77 0.26
C THR A 107 12.44 -11.86 -0.97
N GLY A 108 11.95 -10.63 -0.78
CA GLY A 108 11.74 -9.67 -1.87
C GLY A 108 13.01 -8.89 -2.28
N PRO A 109 12.84 -7.80 -3.06
CA PRO A 109 13.94 -6.92 -3.45
C PRO A 109 14.67 -6.34 -2.25
N ARG A 110 15.99 -6.14 -2.36
CA ARG A 110 16.84 -5.63 -1.28
C ARG A 110 17.81 -4.56 -1.77
N ILE A 111 18.32 -3.77 -0.83
CA ILE A 111 19.42 -2.82 -1.04
C ILE A 111 20.41 -2.99 0.12
N PHE A 112 21.70 -2.82 -0.17
CA PHE A 112 22.74 -2.81 0.85
C PHE A 112 23.12 -1.37 1.21
N HIS A 113 23.31 -1.11 2.50
CA HIS A 113 23.68 0.20 3.03
C HIS A 113 24.47 0.00 4.32
N ASP A 114 25.50 0.82 4.51
CA ASP A 114 26.27 0.82 5.74
C ASP A 114 25.47 1.60 6.80
N ASP A 115 25.18 0.96 7.93
CA ASP A 115 24.42 1.55 9.05
C ASP A 115 25.10 1.16 10.39
N ASP A 116 24.61 0.10 11.06
CA ASP A 116 25.29 -0.45 12.25
C ASP A 116 26.55 -1.27 11.87
N THR A 117 26.50 -1.91 10.70
CA THR A 117 27.58 -2.73 10.13
C THR A 117 27.72 -2.43 8.63
N GLU A 118 28.88 -2.73 8.06
CA GLU A 118 29.09 -2.60 6.62
C GLU A 118 28.17 -3.54 5.84
N GLN A 119 27.61 -3.03 4.75
CA GLN A 119 26.76 -3.75 3.81
C GLN A 119 25.57 -4.46 4.47
N GLU A 120 24.89 -3.78 5.38
CA GLU A 120 23.69 -4.32 5.99
C GLU A 120 22.53 -4.39 4.98
N CYS A 121 21.74 -5.46 5.06
CA CYS A 121 20.64 -5.74 4.13
C CYS A 121 19.36 -5.03 4.57
N PHE A 122 18.84 -4.16 3.71
CA PHE A 122 17.55 -3.48 3.88
C PHE A 122 16.53 -3.92 2.83
N ARG A 123 15.26 -3.96 3.25
CA ARG A 123 14.14 -4.23 2.35
C ARG A 123 14.03 -3.12 1.31
N LYS A 124 13.69 -3.49 0.07
CA LYS A 124 13.35 -2.58 -1.02
C LYS A 124 11.92 -2.83 -1.48
N TYR A 125 11.21 -1.74 -1.74
CA TYR A 125 9.81 -1.74 -2.11
C TYR A 125 9.59 -1.04 -3.44
N ASP A 126 8.49 -1.36 -4.12
CA ASP A 126 8.16 -0.74 -5.41
C ASP A 126 7.68 0.70 -5.25
N ASN A 127 7.06 1.02 -4.10
CA ASN A 127 6.57 2.34 -3.76
C ASN A 127 6.61 2.57 -2.23
N PRO A 128 6.60 3.83 -1.76
CA PRO A 128 6.81 4.10 -0.35
C PRO A 128 5.64 3.67 0.54
N ASN A 129 4.42 3.59 0.01
CA ASN A 129 3.27 3.12 0.78
C ASN A 129 3.38 1.64 1.17
N GLN A 130 4.09 0.82 0.38
CA GLN A 130 4.43 -0.55 0.77
C GLN A 130 5.32 -0.58 2.02
N SER A 131 6.27 0.37 2.16
CA SER A 131 7.10 0.46 3.36
C SER A 131 6.30 0.88 4.60
N TYR A 132 5.33 1.78 4.45
CA TYR A 132 4.39 2.14 5.53
C TYR A 132 3.59 0.92 5.99
N ARG A 133 3.07 0.13 5.06
CA ARG A 133 2.36 -1.12 5.39
C ARG A 133 3.27 -2.14 6.06
N ASP A 134 4.49 -2.31 5.54
CA ASP A 134 5.44 -3.27 6.09
C ASP A 134 5.92 -2.87 7.48
N HIS A 135 6.07 -1.57 7.74
CA HIS A 135 6.30 -1.03 9.08
C HIS A 135 5.18 -1.38 10.06
N SER A 136 3.92 -1.19 9.67
CA SER A 136 2.78 -1.57 10.52
C SER A 136 2.78 -3.06 10.85
N LEU A 137 3.01 -3.92 9.85
CA LEU A 137 3.10 -5.37 10.03
C LEU A 137 4.31 -5.75 10.91
N PHE A 138 5.44 -5.08 10.74
CA PHE A 138 6.65 -5.29 11.53
C PHE A 138 6.41 -5.02 13.02
N LEU A 139 5.68 -3.95 13.35
CA LEU A 139 5.32 -3.65 14.74
C LEU A 139 4.24 -4.60 15.27
N ALA A 140 3.19 -4.84 14.49
CA ALA A 140 2.03 -5.64 14.93
C ALA A 140 2.35 -7.13 15.15
N ASN A 141 3.24 -7.70 14.34
CA ASN A 141 3.46 -9.16 14.33
C ASN A 141 4.67 -9.64 15.14
N ARG A 142 5.38 -8.74 15.85
CA ARG A 142 6.56 -9.12 16.62
C ARG A 142 6.31 -8.99 18.11
N ARG A 143 6.48 -10.12 18.81
CA ARG A 143 6.29 -10.24 20.28
C ARG A 143 6.95 -9.12 21.09
N ARG A 144 8.13 -8.65 20.66
CA ARG A 144 8.87 -7.56 21.34
C ARG A 144 8.07 -6.25 21.43
N TYR A 145 7.13 -6.00 20.52
CA TYR A 145 6.35 -4.78 20.43
C TYR A 145 4.92 -4.92 20.98
N GLU A 146 4.48 -6.12 21.38
CA GLU A 146 3.09 -6.37 21.84
C GLU A 146 2.62 -5.42 22.95
N ASN A 147 3.51 -5.06 23.88
CA ASN A 147 3.17 -4.15 24.97
C ASN A 147 2.80 -2.74 24.49
N LEU A 148 3.22 -2.32 23.29
CA LEU A 148 2.82 -1.03 22.70
C LEU A 148 1.31 -0.97 22.48
N PHE A 149 0.73 -2.06 22.00
CA PHE A 149 -0.69 -2.15 21.65
C PHE A 149 -1.62 -2.20 22.87
N LYS A 150 -1.07 -2.19 24.09
CA LYS A 150 -1.82 -1.99 25.34
C LYS A 150 -2.07 -0.50 25.63
N HIS A 151 -1.31 0.40 25.02
CA HIS A 151 -1.51 1.84 25.15
C HIS A 151 -2.65 2.32 24.26
N ASN A 152 -3.32 3.39 24.68
CA ASN A 152 -4.33 4.04 23.84
C ASN A 152 -3.68 4.60 22.56
N SER A 153 -4.37 4.53 21.43
CA SER A 153 -3.91 5.07 20.14
C SER A 153 -3.71 6.59 20.15
N ASN A 154 -4.21 7.29 21.17
CA ASN A 154 -4.00 8.74 21.33
C ASN A 154 -2.84 9.08 22.28
N ASP A 155 -2.21 8.08 22.93
CA ASP A 155 -1.09 8.29 23.85
C ASP A 155 0.26 8.06 23.16
N TYR A 156 0.57 8.94 22.21
CA TYR A 156 1.83 8.87 21.46
C TYR A 156 3.07 8.97 22.36
N LYS A 157 2.97 9.59 23.55
CA LYS A 157 4.10 9.71 24.48
C LYS A 157 4.47 8.35 25.07
N SER A 158 3.48 7.56 25.49
CA SER A 158 3.73 6.18 25.94
C SER A 158 4.21 5.28 24.80
N TRP A 159 3.64 5.43 23.59
CA TRP A 159 4.12 4.71 22.40
C TRP A 159 5.59 5.00 22.08
N ALA A 160 6.01 6.28 22.04
CA ALA A 160 7.39 6.65 21.75
C ALA A 160 8.39 6.08 22.78
N ARG A 161 8.05 6.15 24.07
CA ARG A 161 8.86 5.56 25.14
C ARG A 161 8.90 4.04 25.04
N GLY A 162 7.77 3.42 24.72
CA GLY A 162 7.65 1.99 24.52
C GLY A 162 8.49 1.50 23.34
N LEU A 163 8.52 2.22 22.22
CA LEU A 163 9.31 1.88 21.03
C LEU A 163 10.81 1.84 21.36
N LYS A 164 11.28 2.87 22.06
CA LYS A 164 12.65 2.89 22.60
C LYS A 164 12.90 1.72 23.53
N LYS A 165 12.00 1.46 24.49
CA LYS A 165 12.15 0.36 25.46
C LYS A 165 12.15 -1.01 24.79
N ALA A 166 11.37 -1.19 23.73
CA ALA A 166 11.30 -2.41 22.94
C ALA A 166 12.53 -2.61 22.04
N GLY A 167 13.38 -1.59 21.89
CA GLY A 167 14.62 -1.63 21.13
C GLY A 167 14.43 -1.44 19.62
N TYR A 168 13.51 -0.56 19.22
CA TYR A 168 13.39 -0.14 17.82
C TYR A 168 14.67 0.56 17.33
N ALA A 169 15.24 1.43 18.17
CA ALA A 169 16.50 2.13 17.92
C ALA A 169 17.38 2.12 19.16
N THR A 170 18.70 2.20 18.96
CA THR A 170 19.72 2.23 20.04
C THR A 170 19.88 3.62 20.66
N ASP A 171 19.50 4.68 19.95
CA ASP A 171 19.62 6.06 20.41
C ASP A 171 18.86 6.31 21.73
N PRO A 172 19.53 6.72 22.83
CA PRO A 172 18.86 7.00 24.10
C PRO A 172 17.83 8.13 24.00
N LYS A 173 17.96 9.05 23.03
CA LYS A 173 17.04 10.16 22.80
C LYS A 173 15.91 9.84 21.82
N TYR A 174 15.81 8.59 21.34
CA TYR A 174 14.83 8.21 20.30
C TYR A 174 13.39 8.63 20.65
N ALA A 175 12.91 8.27 21.84
CA ALA A 175 11.56 8.63 22.28
C ALA A 175 11.34 10.15 22.33
N HIS A 176 12.34 10.91 22.78
CA HIS A 176 12.27 12.37 22.83
C HIS A 176 12.23 12.97 21.42
N LYS A 177 13.04 12.46 20.48
CA LYS A 177 13.03 12.90 19.08
C LYS A 177 11.65 12.70 18.44
N LEU A 178 11.03 11.54 18.64
CA LEU A 178 9.68 11.27 18.14
C LEU A 178 8.65 12.24 18.74
N ILE A 179 8.64 12.41 20.07
CA ILE A 179 7.72 13.33 20.74
C ILE A 179 7.91 14.75 20.22
N ALA A 180 9.16 15.21 20.06
CA ALA A 180 9.46 16.55 19.56
C ALA A 180 8.97 16.75 18.11
N LEU A 181 9.06 15.73 17.24
CA LEU A 181 8.50 15.79 15.89
C LEU A 181 6.97 15.83 15.90
N ILE A 182 6.33 14.99 16.73
CA ILE A 182 4.88 14.95 16.87
C ILE A 182 4.33 16.28 17.37
N GLU A 183 4.97 16.89 18.36
CA GLU A 183 4.57 18.18 18.91
C GLU A 183 4.85 19.32 17.93
N ARG A 184 6.03 19.35 17.28
CA ARG A 184 6.41 20.39 16.30
C ARG A 184 5.48 20.48 15.10
N TYR A 185 5.07 19.33 14.56
CA TYR A 185 4.22 19.25 13.37
C TYR A 185 2.76 18.93 13.71
N GLU A 186 2.41 18.96 15.00
CA GLU A 186 1.06 18.70 15.51
C GLU A 186 0.44 17.39 15.00
N LEU A 187 1.26 16.35 14.82
CA LEU A 187 0.87 15.09 14.17
C LEU A 187 -0.20 14.33 14.98
N TYR A 188 -0.31 14.61 16.28
CA TYR A 188 -1.32 14.04 17.17
C TYR A 188 -2.76 14.37 16.73
N ARG A 189 -2.96 15.42 15.91
CA ARG A 189 -4.27 15.74 15.32
C ARG A 189 -4.81 14.60 14.46
N TYR A 190 -3.91 13.79 13.88
CA TYR A 190 -4.26 12.64 13.05
C TYR A 190 -4.56 11.36 13.83
N ASP A 191 -4.39 11.35 15.16
CA ASP A 191 -4.65 10.16 15.99
C ASP A 191 -6.15 9.98 16.32
N THR A 192 -6.96 11.01 16.06
CA THR A 192 -8.38 10.99 16.42
C THR A 192 -9.17 10.04 15.50
N LYS A 193 -9.95 9.15 16.11
CA LYS A 193 -10.89 8.24 15.41
C LYS A 193 -12.19 8.94 15.03
N ASN A 194 -12.15 10.21 14.64
CA ASN A 194 -13.38 10.94 14.32
C ASN A 194 -14.06 10.32 13.10
N LYS A 195 -15.29 9.81 13.31
CA LYS A 195 -16.20 9.30 12.28
C LYS A 195 -16.74 10.41 11.35
N THR A 196 -16.51 11.68 11.70
CA THR A 196 -17.17 12.85 11.13
C THR A 196 -16.38 13.59 10.05
N ASP A 197 -15.12 13.25 9.82
CA ASP A 197 -14.44 13.70 8.61
C ASP A 197 -14.78 12.75 7.45
N LYS A 198 -16.00 12.93 6.93
CA LYS A 198 -16.26 12.79 5.50
C LYS A 198 -15.50 13.92 4.76
N THR A 199 -14.20 14.02 4.93
CA THR A 199 -13.40 14.53 3.82
C THR A 199 -13.68 13.54 2.70
N GLN A 200 -14.18 14.02 1.56
CA GLN A 200 -14.30 13.21 0.35
C GLN A 200 -12.89 12.72 -0.02
N PHE A 201 -12.48 11.61 0.60
CA PHE A 201 -11.46 10.78 0.05
C PHE A 201 -12.14 10.13 -1.15
N GLU A 202 -11.88 10.70 -2.33
CA GLU A 202 -12.16 10.06 -3.60
C GLU A 202 -11.22 8.86 -3.66
N PHE A 203 -11.61 7.79 -2.95
CA PHE A 203 -10.94 6.50 -3.09
C PHE A 203 -11.18 6.07 -4.53
N ASP A 204 -10.09 5.93 -5.28
CA ASP A 204 -10.13 5.42 -6.65
C ASP A 204 -10.64 3.97 -6.57
N GLU A 205 -11.96 3.79 -6.74
CA GLU A 205 -12.59 2.47 -6.75
C GLU A 205 -12.31 1.82 -8.09
N ILE A 206 -11.44 0.82 -8.10
CA ILE A 206 -11.18 -0.01 -9.28
C ILE A 206 -11.85 -1.37 -9.10
N THR A 207 -12.27 -1.98 -10.20
CA THR A 207 -12.72 -3.38 -10.20
C THR A 207 -11.58 -4.27 -10.66
N TYR A 208 -11.15 -5.20 -9.81
CA TYR A 208 -10.16 -6.23 -10.11
C TYR A 208 -10.82 -7.60 -10.32
N THR A 209 -10.33 -8.39 -11.28
CA THR A 209 -10.78 -9.77 -11.49
C THR A 209 -9.71 -10.71 -10.96
N VAL A 210 -10.07 -11.55 -9.99
CA VAL A 210 -9.18 -12.52 -9.35
C VAL A 210 -8.65 -13.51 -10.39
N ILE A 211 -7.34 -13.75 -10.40
CA ILE A 211 -6.68 -14.73 -11.26
C ILE A 211 -6.08 -15.88 -10.43
N LYS A 212 -5.69 -16.96 -11.12
CA LYS A 212 -5.07 -18.14 -10.47
C LYS A 212 -3.84 -17.72 -9.66
N GLY A 213 -3.81 -18.08 -8.38
CA GLY A 213 -2.71 -17.78 -7.46
C GLY A 213 -2.89 -16.50 -6.63
N ASP A 214 -3.96 -15.74 -6.84
CA ASP A 214 -4.25 -14.59 -6.00
C ASP A 214 -4.70 -14.99 -4.59
N THR A 215 -4.33 -14.15 -3.65
CA THR A 215 -4.86 -14.13 -2.28
C THR A 215 -5.31 -12.70 -1.98
N LEU A 216 -6.20 -12.49 -1.01
CA LEU A 216 -6.53 -11.14 -0.56
C LEU A 216 -5.29 -10.34 -0.19
N TYR A 217 -4.27 -11.00 0.37
CA TYR A 217 -3.00 -10.39 0.72
C TYR A 217 -2.18 -9.95 -0.50
N SER A 218 -2.05 -10.79 -1.53
CA SER A 218 -1.33 -10.42 -2.75
C SER A 218 -2.02 -9.28 -3.49
N ILE A 219 -3.37 -9.28 -3.51
CA ILE A 219 -4.19 -8.21 -4.08
C ILE A 219 -4.05 -6.93 -3.28
N SER A 220 -4.11 -7.00 -1.94
CA SER A 220 -3.96 -5.81 -1.09
C SER A 220 -2.58 -5.17 -1.26
N LYS A 221 -1.52 -5.99 -1.39
CA LYS A 221 -0.17 -5.52 -1.70
C LYS A 221 -0.09 -4.88 -3.08
N ARG A 222 -0.66 -5.52 -4.09
CA ARG A 222 -0.68 -5.03 -5.49
C ARG A 222 -1.32 -3.64 -5.59
N PHE A 223 -2.46 -3.45 -4.93
CA PHE A 223 -3.23 -2.21 -5.01
C PHE A 223 -3.00 -1.26 -3.85
N ASN A 224 -2.01 -1.54 -2.99
CA ASN A 224 -1.64 -0.73 -1.85
C ASN A 224 -2.83 -0.41 -0.90
N THR A 225 -3.74 -1.36 -0.76
CA THR A 225 -4.89 -1.30 0.15
C THR A 225 -4.73 -2.33 1.28
N SER A 226 -5.76 -2.58 2.09
CA SER A 226 -5.75 -3.66 3.08
C SER A 226 -6.67 -4.82 2.70
N VAL A 227 -6.36 -6.00 3.23
CA VAL A 227 -7.26 -7.15 3.16
C VAL A 227 -8.62 -6.77 3.74
N GLU A 228 -8.65 -6.08 4.87
CA GLU A 228 -9.88 -5.63 5.54
C GLU A 228 -10.66 -4.63 4.69
N ALA A 229 -10.00 -3.71 3.98
CA ALA A 229 -10.67 -2.77 3.08
C ALA A 229 -11.28 -3.52 1.89
N ILE A 230 -10.54 -4.46 1.30
CA ILE A 230 -11.07 -5.32 0.24
C ILE A 230 -12.27 -6.12 0.76
N LYS A 231 -12.16 -6.74 1.95
CA LYS A 231 -13.25 -7.51 2.55
C LYS A 231 -14.46 -6.64 2.86
N SER A 232 -14.24 -5.46 3.43
CA SER A 232 -15.30 -4.52 3.80
C SER A 232 -16.08 -4.04 2.58
N VAL A 233 -15.37 -3.62 1.52
CA VAL A 233 -16.02 -3.09 0.30
C VAL A 233 -16.74 -4.20 -0.47
N ASN A 234 -16.23 -5.43 -0.42
CA ASN A 234 -16.82 -6.58 -1.12
C ASN A 234 -17.72 -7.47 -0.25
N LYS A 235 -17.94 -7.10 1.02
CA LYS A 235 -18.73 -7.85 2.01
C LYS A 235 -18.26 -9.31 2.17
N LEU A 236 -16.95 -9.54 2.13
CA LEU A 236 -16.36 -10.88 2.31
C LEU A 236 -16.25 -11.21 3.79
N SER A 237 -16.83 -12.34 4.21
CA SER A 237 -16.68 -12.88 5.57
C SER A 237 -15.34 -13.60 5.75
N SER A 238 -14.79 -14.17 4.68
CA SER A 238 -13.64 -15.05 4.72
C SER A 238 -12.52 -14.61 3.77
N ASN A 239 -11.44 -15.39 3.64
CA ASN A 239 -10.26 -15.03 2.85
C ASN A 239 -10.16 -15.78 1.52
N GLU A 240 -11.08 -16.71 1.29
CA GLU A 240 -11.18 -17.51 0.08
C GLU A 240 -11.60 -16.61 -1.10
N LEU A 241 -10.95 -16.84 -2.23
CA LEU A 241 -11.23 -16.14 -3.48
C LEU A 241 -11.45 -17.16 -4.59
N GLU A 242 -12.41 -16.87 -5.46
CA GLU A 242 -12.67 -17.67 -6.65
C GLU A 242 -12.02 -17.04 -7.88
N ILE A 243 -11.43 -17.87 -8.74
CA ILE A 243 -10.88 -17.39 -10.01
C ILE A 243 -12.02 -16.78 -10.84
N GLY A 244 -11.84 -15.55 -11.32
CA GLY A 244 -12.88 -14.79 -12.03
C GLY A 244 -13.77 -13.93 -11.13
N GLN A 245 -13.65 -14.03 -9.80
CA GLN A 245 -14.38 -13.16 -8.87
C GLN A 245 -13.99 -11.70 -9.09
N LYS A 246 -14.99 -10.82 -9.15
CA LYS A 246 -14.78 -9.36 -9.24
C LYS A 246 -14.71 -8.76 -7.84
N LEU A 247 -13.63 -8.06 -7.55
CA LEU A 247 -13.41 -7.32 -6.30
C LEU A 247 -13.33 -5.83 -6.58
N LYS A 248 -14.10 -5.04 -5.83
CA LYS A 248 -13.93 -3.61 -5.67
C LYS A 248 -12.71 -3.34 -4.79
N ILE A 249 -11.77 -2.56 -5.30
CA ILE A 249 -10.55 -2.21 -4.59
C ILE A 249 -10.51 -0.70 -4.43
N VAL A 250 -10.38 -0.24 -3.18
CA VAL A 250 -10.23 1.18 -2.85
C VAL A 250 -8.76 1.50 -2.61
N LYS A 251 -8.24 2.51 -3.32
CA LYS A 251 -6.85 3.00 -3.20
C LYS A 251 -6.75 4.16 -2.21
#